data_AF-A0A8C5H123-F1
#
_entry.id   AF-A0A8C5H123-F1
#
_cell.length_a   1.000
_cell.length_b   1.000
_cell.length_c   1.000
_cell.angle_alpha   90.00
_cell.angle_beta   90.00
_cell.angle_gamma   90.00
#
_symmetry.space_group_name_H-M   'P 1'
#
loop_
_entity.id
_entity.type
_entity.pdbx_description
1 polymer ?
#
loop_
_entity_poly.entity_id
_entity_poly.type
_entity_poly.pdbx_seq_one_letter_code
_entity_poly.pdbx_strand_id
1 'polypeptide(L)'
;MKHSSQDLVVYPNGILKHTVIINAEVICEINLFNYPFAEDECDITIQAWKNDGCGMWMDIGNLEMVPGSNGDWRTENVTLAYRSTFQNDIKVKLVISVMNPFITLLLPSILIMMLDIGSFAMPLGGGERNSFKVTLVLSFTLFLNILNNQLPGDSSCAPIIRIHFCVCLVLLVVSMLASMLLTSVAHNGGFIACCRSKDKYQKNNKKQTEEEDEGEKDSDEPKPDITVVQLSSSEDTEILRKVAKFLEGIKERDKWDEKNMKIANMLDKIFVSIYTVLTVGYFCAMLGVMVNHKCQMNYYN
;
A
#
# COMPACT_ATOMS: atom_id res chain seq x y z
N MET A 1 -23.08 37.14 -2.29
CA MET A 1 -24.20 37.52 -3.18
C MET A 1 -23.77 38.68 -4.05
N LYS A 2 -23.85 38.54 -5.37
CA LYS A 2 -23.49 39.60 -6.32
C LYS A 2 -24.75 39.97 -7.10
N HIS A 3 -25.12 41.24 -7.06
CA HIS A 3 -26.28 41.72 -7.81
C HIS A 3 -25.94 41.73 -9.30
N SER A 4 -26.77 41.10 -10.14
CA SER A 4 -26.57 41.15 -11.60
C SER A 4 -26.92 42.54 -12.16
N SER A 5 -27.81 43.26 -11.47
CA SER A 5 -28.19 44.65 -11.69
C SER A 5 -28.38 45.32 -10.33
N GLN A 6 -27.94 46.57 -10.17
CA GLN A 6 -28.24 47.34 -8.95
C GLN A 6 -29.71 47.79 -8.89
N ASP A 7 -30.40 47.78 -10.04
CA ASP A 7 -31.75 48.31 -10.18
C ASP A 7 -32.81 47.23 -10.04
N LEU A 8 -33.90 47.58 -9.34
CA LEU A 8 -35.11 46.79 -9.18
C LEU A 8 -36.15 47.22 -10.22
N VAL A 9 -36.79 46.26 -10.89
CA VAL A 9 -37.88 46.57 -11.84
C VAL A 9 -39.21 46.43 -11.13
N VAL A 10 -39.97 47.52 -11.03
CA VAL A 10 -41.31 47.54 -10.41
C VAL A 10 -42.36 47.72 -11.49
N TYR A 11 -43.32 46.81 -11.54
CA TYR A 11 -44.44 46.85 -12.48
C TYR A 11 -45.66 47.56 -11.85
N PRO A 12 -46.53 48.21 -12.64
CA PRO A 12 -47.73 48.91 -12.12
C PRO A 12 -48.73 48.02 -11.37
N ASN A 13 -48.69 46.70 -11.60
CA ASN A 13 -49.51 45.71 -10.88
C ASN A 13 -48.92 45.32 -9.51
N GLY A 14 -47.86 45.99 -9.05
CA GLY A 14 -47.21 45.74 -7.77
C GLY A 14 -46.20 44.59 -7.79
N ILE A 15 -45.93 43.97 -8.94
CA ILE A 15 -44.90 42.93 -9.06
C ILE A 15 -43.52 43.58 -9.10
N LEU A 16 -42.59 43.06 -8.30
CA LEU A 16 -41.20 43.48 -8.29
C LEU A 16 -40.33 42.35 -8.85
N LYS A 17 -39.46 42.68 -9.81
CA LYS A 17 -38.50 41.76 -10.42
C LYS A 17 -37.07 42.20 -10.10
N HIS A 18 -36.30 41.27 -9.55
CA HIS A 18 -34.90 41.49 -9.21
C HIS A 18 -34.09 40.24 -9.56
N THR A 19 -32.95 40.43 -10.22
CA THR A 19 -32.07 39.34 -10.63
C THR A 19 -30.76 39.40 -9.84
N VAL A 20 -30.49 38.34 -9.08
CA VAL A 20 -29.33 38.21 -8.19
C VAL A 20 -28.54 36.96 -8.53
N ILE A 21 -27.22 37.06 -8.46
CA ILE A 21 -26.32 35.91 -8.61
C ILE A 21 -25.82 35.55 -7.21
N ILE A 22 -26.16 34.36 -6.76
CA ILE A 22 -25.76 33.84 -5.46
C ILE A 22 -24.69 32.77 -5.70
N ASN A 23 -23.46 33.06 -5.28
CA ASN A 23 -22.43 32.04 -5.13
C ASN A 23 -22.49 31.57 -3.69
N ALA A 24 -22.80 30.29 -3.48
CA ALA A 24 -22.84 29.65 -2.18
C ALA A 24 -21.94 28.41 -2.21
N GLU A 25 -21.20 28.20 -1.13
CA GLU A 25 -20.50 26.95 -0.87
C GLU A 25 -21.40 26.10 0.02
N VAL A 26 -21.69 24.88 -0.42
CA VAL A 26 -22.53 23.93 0.31
C VAL A 26 -21.65 22.78 0.78
N ILE A 27 -21.79 22.42 2.05
CA ILE A 27 -21.10 21.28 2.65
C ILE A 27 -22.08 20.11 2.61
N CYS A 28 -21.64 19.01 2.03
CA CYS A 28 -22.44 17.81 1.85
C CYS A 28 -21.61 16.60 2.25
N GLU A 29 -22.21 15.68 3.00
CA GLU A 29 -21.57 14.39 3.26
C GLU A 29 -21.71 13.50 2.03
N ILE A 30 -20.60 12.98 1.54
CA ILE A 30 -20.59 12.14 0.34
C ILE A 30 -20.24 10.70 0.74
N ASN A 31 -21.00 9.76 0.20
CA ASN A 31 -20.75 8.34 0.34
C ASN A 31 -19.58 7.91 -0.55
N LEU A 32 -18.44 7.64 0.09
CA LEU A 32 -17.22 7.22 -0.59
C LEU A 32 -16.97 5.71 -0.52
N PHE A 33 -17.93 4.92 -0.05
CA PHE A 33 -17.74 3.49 0.20
C PHE A 33 -17.16 2.75 -1.02
N ASN A 34 -17.71 3.01 -2.21
CA ASN A 34 -17.30 2.38 -3.48
C ASN A 34 -16.25 3.18 -4.26
N TYR A 35 -15.59 4.16 -3.63
CA TYR A 35 -14.49 4.89 -4.26
C TYR A 35 -13.42 3.93 -4.80
N PRO A 36 -12.94 4.09 -6.06
CA PRO A 36 -13.07 5.25 -6.94
C PRO A 36 -14.29 5.26 -7.88
N PHE A 37 -15.19 4.28 -7.77
CA PHE A 37 -16.41 4.17 -8.57
C PHE A 37 -17.64 4.75 -7.84
N ALA A 38 -17.42 5.68 -6.91
CA ALA A 38 -18.49 6.26 -6.12
C ALA A 38 -19.39 7.17 -6.97
N GLU A 39 -20.69 7.01 -6.78
CA GLU A 39 -21.75 7.90 -7.21
C GLU A 39 -22.55 8.29 -5.95
N ASP A 40 -22.96 9.55 -5.85
CA ASP A 40 -23.80 9.98 -4.74
C ASP A 40 -24.74 11.13 -5.12
N GLU A 41 -25.78 11.31 -4.31
CA GLU A 41 -26.76 12.40 -4.46
C GLU A 41 -26.66 13.34 -3.27
N CYS A 42 -26.35 14.61 -3.54
CA CYS A 42 -26.31 15.64 -2.52
C CYS A 42 -27.64 16.40 -2.45
N ASP A 43 -28.25 16.42 -1.27
CA ASP A 43 -29.49 17.14 -0.97
C ASP A 43 -29.20 18.58 -0.53
N ILE A 44 -29.61 19.55 -1.33
CA ILE A 44 -29.50 20.99 -1.04
C ILE A 44 -30.89 21.53 -0.74
N THR A 45 -31.11 21.96 0.49
CA THR A 45 -32.39 22.50 0.94
C THR A 45 -32.38 24.03 0.90
N ILE A 46 -33.35 24.64 0.21
CA ILE A 46 -33.57 26.09 0.21
C ILE A 46 -34.88 26.38 0.93
N GLN A 47 -34.81 27.20 1.99
CA GLN A 47 -35.96 27.56 2.80
C GLN A 47 -36.27 29.05 2.71
N ALA A 48 -37.57 29.36 2.67
CA ALA A 48 -38.09 30.71 2.79
C ALA A 48 -38.27 31.07 4.27
N TRP A 49 -38.14 32.35 4.59
CA TRP A 49 -38.35 32.82 5.96
C TRP A 49 -39.82 32.66 6.39
N LYS A 50 -40.02 32.13 7.59
CA LYS A 50 -41.34 31.91 8.21
C LYS A 50 -41.23 32.11 9.73
N ASN A 51 -42.19 32.83 10.31
CA ASN A 51 -42.35 33.00 11.76
C ASN A 51 -43.84 32.99 12.16
N ASP A 52 -44.23 32.11 13.09
CA ASP A 52 -45.58 32.04 13.68
C ASP A 52 -46.76 32.13 12.68
N GLY A 53 -46.65 31.45 11.54
CA GLY A 53 -47.71 31.37 10.52
C GLY A 53 -47.70 32.50 9.48
N CYS A 54 -46.90 33.55 9.68
CA CYS A 54 -46.60 34.56 8.66
C CYS A 54 -45.23 34.25 8.02
N GLY A 55 -45.11 34.39 6.70
CA GLY A 55 -43.86 34.07 6.04
C GLY A 55 -43.88 34.34 4.55
N MET A 56 -42.74 34.11 3.93
CA MET A 56 -42.56 34.18 2.50
C MET A 56 -42.89 32.82 1.87
N TRP A 57 -43.63 32.84 0.77
CA TRP A 57 -43.80 31.66 -0.06
C TRP A 57 -42.75 31.71 -1.15
N MET A 58 -42.00 30.61 -1.31
CA MET A 58 -40.96 30.51 -2.32
C MET A 58 -41.37 29.48 -3.36
N ASP A 59 -41.45 29.96 -4.60
CA ASP A 59 -41.73 29.12 -5.74
C ASP A 59 -40.50 29.06 -6.65
N ILE A 60 -39.90 27.88 -6.76
CA ILE A 60 -38.77 27.65 -7.68
C ILE A 60 -39.32 27.34 -9.07
N GLY A 61 -38.87 28.13 -10.04
CA GLY A 61 -39.20 27.97 -11.46
C GLY A 61 -38.44 26.82 -12.12
N ASN A 62 -38.09 26.99 -13.39
CA ASN A 62 -37.34 25.95 -14.11
C ASN A 62 -35.91 25.84 -13.59
N LEU A 63 -35.44 24.62 -13.36
CA LEU A 63 -34.09 24.33 -12.92
C LEU A 63 -33.23 24.01 -14.15
N GLU A 64 -32.21 24.83 -14.39
CA GLU A 64 -31.26 24.60 -15.48
C GLU A 64 -29.90 24.20 -14.90
N MET A 65 -29.41 23.04 -15.33
CA MET A 65 -28.09 22.57 -14.95
C MET A 65 -27.03 23.22 -15.84
N VAL A 66 -26.03 23.83 -15.21
CA VAL A 66 -24.79 24.21 -15.88
C VAL A 66 -23.76 23.10 -15.65
N PRO A 67 -23.24 22.43 -16.71
CA PRO A 67 -22.22 21.42 -16.55
C PRO A 67 -21.00 21.99 -15.84
N GLY A 68 -20.61 21.37 -14.74
CA GLY A 68 -19.45 21.75 -13.94
C GLY A 68 -18.66 20.52 -13.53
N SER A 69 -17.33 20.66 -13.52
CA SER A 69 -16.42 19.69 -12.95
C SER A 69 -15.55 20.38 -11.91
N ASN A 70 -15.43 19.79 -10.72
CA ASN A 70 -14.55 20.30 -9.68
C ASN A 70 -13.71 19.13 -9.12
N GLY A 71 -12.40 19.22 -9.25
CA GLY A 71 -11.50 18.11 -8.94
C GLY A 71 -11.85 16.85 -9.73
N ASP A 72 -12.03 15.73 -9.03
CA ASP A 72 -12.42 14.44 -9.61
C ASP A 72 -13.94 14.29 -9.81
N TRP A 73 -14.75 15.26 -9.39
CA TRP A 73 -16.22 15.17 -9.42
C TRP A 73 -16.81 15.84 -10.66
N ARG A 74 -17.85 15.20 -11.19
CA ARG A 74 -18.68 15.71 -12.29
C ARG A 74 -20.14 15.68 -11.87
N THR A 75 -20.83 16.78 -12.11
CA THR A 75 -22.29 16.83 -11.97
C THR A 75 -22.92 16.07 -13.13
N GLU A 76 -23.77 15.09 -12.83
CA GLU A 76 -24.49 14.30 -13.83
C GLU A 76 -25.92 14.79 -14.01
N ASN A 77 -26.61 15.08 -12.91
CA ASN A 77 -28.01 15.49 -12.94
C ASN A 77 -28.37 16.43 -11.78
N VAL A 78 -29.36 17.30 -11.98
CA VAL A 78 -29.93 18.16 -10.94
C VAL A 78 -31.45 18.06 -11.02
N THR A 79 -32.09 17.67 -9.92
CA THR A 79 -33.54 17.46 -9.86
C THR A 79 -34.15 18.16 -8.65
N LEU A 80 -35.39 18.62 -8.78
CA LEU A 80 -36.16 19.12 -7.64
C LEU A 80 -36.83 17.92 -6.96
N ALA A 81 -36.40 17.59 -5.75
CA ALA A 81 -36.83 16.39 -5.03
C ALA A 81 -38.12 16.60 -4.24
N TYR A 82 -38.25 17.75 -3.58
CA TYR A 82 -39.41 18.10 -2.78
C TYR A 82 -39.76 19.58 -2.95
N ARG A 83 -41.05 19.87 -3.08
CA ARG A 83 -41.60 21.23 -3.20
C ARG A 83 -42.65 21.43 -2.12
N SER A 84 -42.37 22.37 -1.23
CA SER A 84 -43.30 22.88 -0.23
C SER A 84 -43.38 24.39 -0.34
N THR A 85 -44.43 24.97 0.25
CA THR A 85 -44.68 26.41 0.25
C THR A 85 -43.51 27.22 0.83
N PHE A 86 -42.75 26.63 1.74
CA PHE A 86 -41.67 27.28 2.47
C PHE A 86 -40.29 26.61 2.29
N GLN A 87 -40.23 25.41 1.70
CA GLN A 87 -39.02 24.62 1.59
C GLN A 87 -38.98 23.91 0.25
N ASN A 88 -37.83 23.96 -0.41
CA ASN A 88 -37.57 23.26 -1.66
C ASN A 88 -36.26 22.49 -1.54
N ASP A 89 -36.30 21.21 -1.84
CA ASP A 89 -35.13 20.33 -1.76
C ASP A 89 -34.65 20.01 -3.18
N ILE A 90 -33.38 20.30 -3.46
CA ILE A 90 -32.73 20.10 -4.75
C ILE A 90 -31.73 18.98 -4.60
N LYS A 91 -31.87 17.93 -5.42
CA LYS A 91 -30.95 16.80 -5.50
C LYS A 91 -29.94 17.02 -6.61
N VAL A 92 -28.66 17.02 -6.25
CA VAL A 92 -27.54 17.11 -7.19
C VAL A 92 -26.85 15.74 -7.23
N LYS A 93 -26.95 15.04 -8.36
CA LYS A 93 -26.25 13.77 -8.58
C LYS A 93 -24.81 14.04 -9.03
N LEU A 94 -23.86 13.54 -8.26
CA LEU A 94 -22.42 13.69 -8.47
C LEU A 94 -21.79 12.32 -8.76
N VAL A 95 -20.90 12.29 -9.74
CA VAL A 95 -20.18 11.07 -10.15
C VAL A 95 -18.68 11.35 -10.25
N ILE A 96 -17.87 10.42 -9.74
CA ILE A 96 -16.41 10.52 -9.83
C ILE A 96 -15.90 10.17 -11.24
N SER A 97 -14.91 10.93 -11.71
CA SER A 97 -14.09 10.59 -12.86
C SER A 97 -13.05 9.53 -12.50
N VAL A 98 -13.38 8.27 -12.73
CA VAL A 98 -12.63 7.08 -12.30
C VAL A 98 -11.15 7.07 -12.74
N MET A 99 -10.81 7.68 -13.87
CA MET A 99 -9.47 7.56 -14.47
C MET A 99 -8.34 8.05 -13.56
N ASN A 100 -8.50 9.21 -12.93
CA ASN A 100 -7.43 9.81 -12.14
C ASN A 100 -7.17 9.02 -10.83
N PRO A 101 -8.18 8.71 -10.01
CA PRO A 101 -8.04 7.80 -8.87
C PRO A 101 -7.50 6.42 -9.25
N PHE A 102 -7.90 5.87 -10.40
CA PHE A 102 -7.41 4.56 -10.84
C PHE A 102 -5.89 4.57 -11.07
N ILE A 103 -5.39 5.57 -11.81
CA ILE A 103 -3.96 5.71 -12.13
C ILE A 103 -3.14 6.04 -10.87
N THR A 104 -3.68 6.85 -9.96
CA THR A 104 -2.94 7.34 -8.78
C THR A 104 -3.00 6.39 -7.59
N LEU A 105 -4.03 5.53 -7.50
CA LEU A 105 -4.27 4.68 -6.33
C LEU A 105 -4.20 3.19 -6.64
N LEU A 106 -4.97 2.73 -7.63
CA LEU A 106 -5.07 1.30 -7.94
C LEU A 106 -3.85 0.80 -8.69
N LEU A 107 -3.40 1.54 -9.72
CA LEU A 107 -2.29 1.12 -10.56
C LEU A 107 -0.98 0.85 -9.77
N PRO A 108 -0.51 1.74 -8.87
CA PRO A 108 0.71 1.48 -8.09
C PRO A 108 0.59 0.25 -7.19
N SER A 109 -0.58 0.05 -6.58
CA SER A 109 -0.82 -1.12 -5.72
C SER A 109 -0.79 -2.44 -6.49
N ILE A 110 -1.43 -2.48 -7.67
CA ILE A 110 -1.42 -3.65 -8.56
C ILE A 110 0.00 -3.96 -9.01
N LEU A 111 0.78 -2.94 -9.40
CA LEU A 111 2.17 -3.11 -9.81
C LEU A 111 3.03 -3.68 -8.68
N ILE A 112 2.90 -3.18 -7.45
CA ILE A 112 3.65 -3.69 -6.28
C ILE A 112 3.26 -5.14 -5.98
N MET A 113 1.97 -5.49 -6.04
CA MET A 113 1.52 -6.88 -5.83
C MET A 113 2.05 -7.81 -6.93
N MET A 114 2.08 -7.36 -8.18
CA MET A 114 2.68 -8.11 -9.29
C MET A 114 4.18 -8.31 -9.11
N LEU A 115 4.89 -7.28 -8.62
CA LEU A 115 6.32 -7.39 -8.27
C LEU A 115 6.56 -8.35 -7.12
N ASP A 116 5.67 -8.39 -6.11
CA ASP A 116 5.79 -9.37 -5.03
C ASP A 116 5.62 -10.82 -5.53
N ILE A 117 4.64 -11.06 -6.42
CA ILE A 117 4.49 -12.37 -7.08
C ILE A 117 5.71 -12.67 -7.97
N GLY A 118 6.22 -11.69 -8.69
CA GLY A 118 7.43 -11.81 -9.51
C GLY A 118 8.70 -12.08 -8.68
N SER A 119 8.75 -11.59 -7.44
CA SER A 119 9.92 -11.77 -6.56
C SER A 119 10.22 -13.23 -6.23
N PHE A 120 9.23 -14.10 -6.36
CA PHE A 120 9.40 -15.54 -6.16
C PHE A 120 10.21 -16.21 -7.28
N ALA A 121 10.38 -15.56 -8.44
CA ALA A 121 11.29 -16.03 -9.48
C ALA A 121 12.77 -15.93 -9.07
N MET A 122 13.09 -15.15 -8.03
CA MET A 122 14.45 -15.04 -7.50
C MET A 122 14.80 -16.22 -6.58
N PRO A 123 16.07 -16.70 -6.64
CA PRO A 123 16.53 -17.81 -5.82
C PRO A 123 16.60 -17.45 -4.32
N LEU A 124 16.39 -18.46 -3.47
CA LEU A 124 16.37 -18.31 -2.01
C LEU A 124 17.76 -18.10 -1.39
N GLY A 125 18.84 -18.48 -2.10
CA GLY A 125 20.20 -18.59 -1.56
C GLY A 125 21.01 -17.29 -1.51
N GLY A 126 20.58 -16.23 -2.21
CA GLY A 126 21.36 -14.99 -2.38
C GLY A 126 20.99 -13.85 -1.43
N GLY A 127 19.93 -13.98 -0.62
CA GLY A 127 19.40 -12.88 0.21
C GLY A 127 18.76 -11.72 -0.56
N GLU A 128 19.06 -11.58 -1.86
CA GLU A 128 18.50 -10.60 -2.80
C GLU A 128 16.97 -10.57 -2.80
N ARG A 129 16.33 -11.75 -2.78
CA ARG A 129 14.87 -11.87 -2.72
C ARG A 129 14.28 -11.24 -1.46
N ASN A 130 14.92 -11.44 -0.30
CA ASN A 130 14.45 -10.89 0.97
C ASN A 130 14.65 -9.36 1.00
N SER A 131 15.78 -8.87 0.50
CA SER A 131 16.05 -7.43 0.35
C SER A 131 15.04 -6.75 -0.58
N PHE A 132 14.70 -7.39 -1.70
CA PHE A 132 13.68 -6.90 -2.62
C PHE A 132 12.30 -6.83 -1.95
N LYS A 133 11.89 -7.88 -1.22
CA LYS A 133 10.61 -7.88 -0.48
C LYS A 133 10.54 -6.81 0.61
N VAL A 134 11.63 -6.56 1.34
CA VAL A 134 11.73 -5.42 2.29
C VAL A 134 11.47 -4.10 1.57
N THR A 135 12.09 -3.92 0.40
CA THR A 135 11.93 -2.70 -0.41
C THR A 135 10.50 -2.52 -0.89
N LEU A 136 9.81 -3.60 -1.28
CA LEU A 136 8.39 -3.55 -1.64
C LEU A 136 7.50 -3.15 -0.46
N VAL A 137 7.71 -3.74 0.73
CA VAL A 137 6.95 -3.37 1.94
C VAL A 137 7.16 -1.91 2.31
N LEU A 138 8.41 -1.43 2.26
CA LEU A 138 8.74 -0.03 2.53
C LEU A 138 8.07 0.89 1.52
N SER A 139 8.22 0.62 0.22
CA SER A 139 7.60 1.39 -0.86
C SER A 139 6.08 1.45 -0.70
N PHE A 140 5.45 0.32 -0.40
CA PHE A 140 4.00 0.26 -0.18
C PHE A 140 3.58 1.06 1.06
N THR A 141 4.32 0.96 2.16
CA THR A 141 4.05 1.74 3.38
C THR A 141 4.14 3.24 3.14
N LEU A 142 5.16 3.68 2.39
CA LEU A 142 5.32 5.09 2.00
C LEU A 142 4.16 5.57 1.13
N PHE A 143 3.76 4.76 0.15
CA PHE A 143 2.59 5.02 -0.68
C PHE A 143 1.33 5.18 0.18
N LEU A 144 1.06 4.26 1.11
CA LEU A 144 -0.08 4.36 2.02
C LEU A 144 -0.05 5.61 2.91
N ASN A 145 1.14 6.02 3.38
CA ASN A 145 1.27 7.22 4.20
C ASN A 145 0.89 8.49 3.41
N ILE A 146 1.31 8.58 2.15
CA ILE A 146 0.93 9.69 1.26
C ILE A 146 -0.58 9.70 1.06
N LEU A 147 -1.18 8.52 0.82
CA LEU A 147 -2.62 8.40 0.58
C LEU A 147 -3.49 8.68 1.81
N ASN A 148 -2.98 8.40 3.01
CA ASN A 148 -3.73 8.64 4.23
C ASN A 148 -4.09 10.12 4.42
N ASN A 149 -3.27 11.03 3.87
CA ASN A 149 -3.53 12.46 3.89
C ASN A 149 -4.51 12.93 2.79
N GLN A 150 -4.79 12.10 1.78
CA GLN A 150 -5.63 12.45 0.64
C GLN A 150 -7.04 11.86 0.71
N LEU A 151 -7.18 10.67 1.30
CA LEU A 151 -8.49 10.08 1.54
C LEU A 151 -9.09 10.70 2.82
N PRO A 152 -10.37 11.10 2.84
CA PRO A 152 -11.02 11.63 4.03
C PRO A 152 -11.17 10.52 5.09
N GLY A 153 -10.78 10.82 6.33
CA GLY A 153 -10.80 9.90 7.48
C GLY A 153 -12.09 10.01 8.27
N ASP A 154 -12.57 8.86 8.76
CA ASP A 154 -13.60 8.72 9.81
C ASP A 154 -15.03 9.20 9.50
N SER A 155 -15.57 8.81 8.33
CA SER A 155 -17.02 8.87 8.08
C SER A 155 -17.68 7.47 8.12
N SER A 156 -18.99 7.43 8.37
CA SER A 156 -19.79 6.19 8.45
C SER A 156 -19.72 5.32 7.19
N CYS A 157 -19.43 5.93 6.02
CA CYS A 157 -19.16 5.24 4.76
C CYS A 157 -17.76 5.61 4.22
N ALA A 158 -16.73 5.36 5.05
CA ALA A 158 -15.35 5.51 4.63
C ALA A 158 -15.02 4.60 3.40
N PRO A 159 -14.05 5.00 2.55
CA PRO A 159 -13.68 4.24 1.36
C PRO A 159 -13.23 2.80 1.66
N ILE A 160 -13.85 1.80 1.02
CA ILE A 160 -13.46 0.38 1.20
C ILE A 160 -12.03 0.11 0.71
N ILE A 161 -11.52 0.95 -0.18
CA ILE A 161 -10.13 0.89 -0.66
C ILE A 161 -9.10 1.03 0.48
N ARG A 162 -9.46 1.63 1.62
CA ARG A 162 -8.59 1.67 2.82
C ARG A 162 -8.34 0.26 3.37
N ILE A 163 -9.41 -0.54 3.48
CA ILE A 163 -9.31 -1.94 3.89
C ILE A 163 -8.51 -2.70 2.83
N HIS A 164 -8.73 -2.40 1.54
CA HIS A 164 -8.00 -3.03 0.46
C HIS A 164 -6.48 -2.92 0.66
N PHE A 165 -6.03 -1.67 0.86
CA PHE A 165 -4.64 -1.34 1.08
C PHE A 165 -4.06 -1.94 2.36
N CYS A 166 -4.82 -1.96 3.46
CA CYS A 166 -4.38 -2.60 4.70
C CYS A 166 -4.12 -4.10 4.49
N VAL A 167 -5.03 -4.81 3.83
CA VAL A 167 -4.86 -6.24 3.53
C VAL A 167 -3.67 -6.47 2.60
N CYS A 168 -3.47 -5.64 1.57
CA CYS A 168 -2.29 -5.73 0.69
C CYS A 168 -0.98 -5.58 1.49
N LEU A 169 -0.91 -4.64 2.44
CA LEU A 169 0.26 -4.48 3.31
C LEU A 169 0.51 -5.75 4.14
N VAL A 170 -0.54 -6.32 4.73
CA VAL A 170 -0.44 -7.57 5.50
C VAL A 170 0.03 -8.73 4.62
N LEU A 171 -0.49 -8.86 3.39
CA LEU A 171 -0.07 -9.88 2.44
C LEU A 171 1.42 -9.74 2.09
N LEU A 172 1.92 -8.52 1.82
CA LEU A 172 3.34 -8.27 1.55
C LEU A 172 4.23 -8.66 2.76
N VAL A 173 3.81 -8.32 3.98
CA VAL A 173 4.54 -8.69 5.20
C VAL A 173 4.56 -10.20 5.42
N VAL A 174 3.42 -10.88 5.26
CA VAL A 174 3.33 -12.34 5.37
C VAL A 174 4.20 -13.03 4.32
N SER A 175 4.17 -12.54 3.07
CA SER A 175 5.00 -13.00 1.96
C SER A 175 6.50 -12.85 2.26
N MET A 176 6.90 -11.72 2.85
CA MET A 176 8.27 -11.47 3.30
C MET A 176 8.69 -12.41 4.45
N LEU A 177 7.87 -12.56 5.50
CA LEU A 177 8.16 -13.44 6.63
C LEU A 177 8.30 -14.90 6.18
N ALA A 178 7.41 -15.36 5.31
CA ALA A 178 7.51 -16.70 4.74
C ALA A 178 8.81 -16.89 3.94
N SER A 179 9.20 -15.90 3.13
CA SER A 179 10.48 -15.91 2.40
C SER A 179 11.67 -16.01 3.36
N MET A 180 11.67 -15.24 4.46
CA MET A 180 12.72 -15.32 5.48
C MET A 180 12.78 -16.69 6.17
N LEU A 181 11.62 -17.27 6.49
CA LEU A 181 11.53 -18.61 7.08
C LEU A 181 12.06 -19.67 6.11
N LEU A 182 11.72 -19.59 4.82
CA LEU A 182 12.22 -20.49 3.79
C LEU A 182 13.74 -20.39 3.61
N THR A 183 14.29 -19.16 3.58
CA THR A 183 15.74 -18.94 3.57
C THR A 183 16.39 -19.53 4.82
N SER A 184 15.76 -19.38 5.99
CA SER A 184 16.26 -19.95 7.25
C SER A 184 16.28 -21.48 7.21
N VAL A 185 15.23 -22.11 6.69
CA VAL A 185 15.18 -23.57 6.52
C VAL A 185 16.23 -24.05 5.51
N ALA A 186 16.44 -23.31 4.41
CA ALA A 186 17.45 -23.64 3.42
C ALA A 186 18.87 -23.63 3.99
N HIS A 187 19.21 -22.65 4.85
CA HIS A 187 20.57 -22.48 5.38
C HIS A 187 20.82 -23.21 6.72
N ASN A 188 19.82 -23.26 7.61
CA ASN A 188 19.96 -23.78 8.97
C ASN A 188 19.22 -25.11 9.21
N GLY A 189 18.47 -25.63 8.23
CA GLY A 189 17.79 -26.93 8.32
C GLY A 189 16.70 -27.02 9.39
N GLY A 190 16.21 -25.89 9.92
CA GLY A 190 15.19 -25.87 10.96
C GLY A 190 14.53 -24.51 11.15
N PHE A 191 13.25 -24.53 11.52
CA PHE A 191 12.34 -23.37 11.64
C PHE A 191 12.68 -22.40 12.80
N ILE A 192 13.58 -22.79 13.70
CA ILE A 192 13.94 -22.04 14.92
C ILE A 192 15.44 -22.15 15.14
N ALA A 193 16.23 -21.29 14.48
CA ALA A 193 17.68 -21.28 14.60
C ALA A 193 18.29 -19.87 14.72
N CYS A 194 17.53 -18.88 15.18
CA CYS A 194 18.11 -17.57 15.52
C CYS A 194 18.57 -17.50 17.00
N CYS A 195 18.08 -18.39 17.88
CA CYS A 195 18.44 -18.40 19.31
C CYS A 195 19.17 -19.67 19.77
N ARG A 196 19.47 -20.63 18.89
CA ARG A 196 20.40 -21.72 19.23
C ARG A 196 21.81 -21.30 18.86
N SER A 197 22.48 -20.72 19.86
CA SER A 197 23.93 -20.54 19.93
C SER A 197 24.66 -21.61 19.13
N LYS A 198 25.32 -21.23 18.03
CA LYS A 198 26.38 -22.06 17.46
C LYS A 198 27.58 -21.92 18.37
N ASP A 199 27.52 -22.63 19.49
CA ASP A 199 28.73 -23.17 20.10
C ASP A 199 29.32 -24.21 19.14
N LYS A 200 30.63 -24.16 18.98
CA LYS A 200 31.53 -25.04 18.18
C LYS A 200 31.76 -24.64 16.72
N TYR A 201 32.63 -23.66 16.49
CA TYR A 201 33.99 -23.87 15.93
C TYR A 201 34.67 -22.51 15.60
N GLN A 202 35.07 -21.76 16.63
CA GLN A 202 36.15 -20.79 16.56
C GLN A 202 36.85 -20.80 17.92
N LYS A 203 37.88 -21.63 18.05
CA LYS A 203 38.87 -21.49 19.12
C LYS A 203 40.22 -21.34 18.45
N ASN A 204 40.96 -20.34 18.92
CA ASN A 204 42.34 -19.96 18.59
C ASN A 204 42.49 -18.90 17.48
N ASN A 205 42.29 -17.63 17.86
CA ASN A 205 43.31 -16.58 17.70
C ASN A 205 42.79 -15.26 18.32
N LYS A 206 42.67 -15.25 19.65
CA LYS A 206 42.55 -14.00 20.42
C LYS A 206 43.75 -13.92 21.35
N LYS A 207 44.88 -13.45 20.82
CA LYS A 207 45.91 -12.77 21.58
C LYS A 207 46.73 -11.92 20.62
N GLN A 208 46.80 -10.64 20.98
CA GLN A 208 47.57 -9.56 20.37
C GLN A 208 46.98 -9.02 19.07
N THR A 209 46.25 -7.90 19.17
CA THR A 209 46.69 -6.61 18.60
C THR A 209 45.74 -5.54 19.13
N GLU A 210 46.17 -4.82 20.16
CA GLU A 210 45.77 -3.45 20.49
C GLU A 210 47.09 -2.71 20.82
N GLU A 211 47.11 -1.40 20.54
CA GLU A 211 48.23 -0.42 20.54
C GLU A 211 48.87 -0.23 19.15
N GLU A 212 48.42 0.77 18.39
CA GLU A 212 48.92 2.18 18.32
C GLU A 212 50.07 2.29 17.30
N ASP A 213 50.34 3.33 16.53
CA ASP A 213 49.66 4.50 15.94
C ASP A 213 50.70 5.06 14.93
N GLU A 214 50.28 5.86 13.94
CA GLU A 214 51.05 6.81 13.09
C GLU A 214 52.34 6.42 12.31
N GLY A 215 52.38 6.82 11.02
CA GLY A 215 53.52 7.59 10.48
C GLY A 215 54.55 6.95 9.52
N GLU A 216 54.41 7.29 8.22
CA GLU A 216 55.49 7.75 7.29
C GLU A 216 56.52 6.79 6.63
N LYS A 217 56.73 7.03 5.30
CA LYS A 217 57.80 6.69 4.31
C LYS A 217 58.99 5.81 4.76
N ASP A 218 59.57 4.89 3.97
CA ASP A 218 60.16 5.02 2.61
C ASP A 218 60.64 3.62 2.13
N SER A 219 60.83 3.49 0.82
CA SER A 219 61.72 2.62 0.02
C SER A 219 62.17 1.20 0.45
N ASP A 220 62.20 0.34 -0.59
CA ASP A 220 63.09 -0.80 -0.87
C ASP A 220 62.54 -2.24 -0.74
N GLU A 221 62.42 -2.87 -1.90
CA GLU A 221 62.20 -4.30 -2.13
C GLU A 221 63.50 -5.08 -1.87
N PRO A 222 63.47 -6.26 -1.23
CA PRO A 222 63.95 -7.45 -1.96
C PRO A 222 63.26 -8.79 -1.62
N LYS A 223 63.01 -9.57 -2.69
CA LYS A 223 63.01 -11.04 -2.91
C LYS A 223 62.52 -12.04 -1.83
N PRO A 224 61.76 -13.09 -2.24
CA PRO A 224 61.30 -14.16 -1.35
C PRO A 224 62.37 -15.25 -1.18
N ASP A 225 62.64 -15.64 0.07
CA ASP A 225 63.44 -16.83 0.38
C ASP A 225 62.51 -17.96 0.82
N ILE A 226 62.32 -18.94 -0.07
CA ILE A 226 61.54 -20.16 0.18
C ILE A 226 62.43 -21.11 0.97
N THR A 227 62.27 -21.12 2.28
CA THR A 227 62.84 -22.18 3.11
C THR A 227 61.92 -23.40 3.04
N VAL A 228 62.34 -24.38 2.23
CA VAL A 228 61.77 -25.72 2.19
C VAL A 228 62.06 -26.37 3.54
N VAL A 229 61.01 -26.48 4.37
CA VAL A 229 61.07 -27.22 5.63
C VAL A 229 61.05 -28.71 5.31
N GLN A 230 62.19 -29.39 5.46
CA GLN A 230 62.22 -30.84 5.60
C GLN A 230 61.70 -31.21 6.99
N LEU A 231 60.54 -31.86 7.04
CA LEU A 231 59.92 -32.35 8.27
C LEU A 231 59.60 -33.85 8.14
N SER A 232 59.51 -34.52 9.28
CA SER A 232 59.63 -35.98 9.42
C SER A 232 58.39 -36.75 8.92
N SER A 233 58.62 -37.94 8.34
CA SER A 233 57.61 -38.85 7.74
C SER A 233 56.39 -39.18 8.62
N SER A 234 56.45 -38.97 9.94
CA SER A 234 55.31 -39.23 10.84
C SER A 234 54.31 -38.07 10.89
N GLU A 235 54.75 -36.82 10.74
CA GLU A 235 53.90 -35.64 10.84
C GLU A 235 53.05 -35.44 9.57
N ASP A 236 53.57 -35.79 8.41
CA ASP A 236 52.87 -35.73 7.11
C ASP A 236 51.60 -36.59 7.10
N THR A 237 51.67 -37.79 7.68
CA THR A 237 50.53 -38.72 7.73
C THR A 237 49.39 -38.22 8.61
N GLU A 238 49.70 -37.46 9.67
CA GLU A 238 48.71 -36.86 10.57
C GLU A 238 48.06 -35.61 9.96
N ILE A 239 48.85 -34.80 9.25
CA ILE A 239 48.34 -33.63 8.50
C ILE A 239 47.40 -34.09 7.38
N LEU A 240 47.80 -35.09 6.60
CA LEU A 240 46.97 -35.69 5.53
C LEU A 240 45.66 -36.26 6.09
N ARG A 241 45.69 -36.91 7.26
CA ARG A 241 44.49 -37.43 7.91
C ARG A 241 43.54 -36.32 8.37
N LYS A 242 44.07 -35.20 8.89
CA LYS A 242 43.27 -34.02 9.27
C LYS A 242 42.64 -33.35 8.06
N VAL A 243 43.38 -33.20 6.97
CA VAL A 243 42.87 -32.65 5.71
C VAL A 243 41.80 -33.57 5.12
N ALA A 244 42.01 -34.89 5.11
CA ALA A 244 41.01 -35.84 4.64
C ALA A 244 39.70 -35.77 5.45
N LYS A 245 39.78 -35.74 6.80
CA LYS A 245 38.60 -35.54 7.66
C LYS A 245 37.89 -34.20 7.42
N PHE A 246 38.65 -33.13 7.15
CA PHE A 246 38.08 -31.83 6.84
C PHE A 246 37.34 -31.83 5.49
N LEU A 247 37.93 -32.46 4.47
CA LEU A 247 37.31 -32.62 3.15
C LEU A 247 36.06 -33.51 3.20
N GLU A 248 36.08 -34.62 3.96
CA GLU A 248 34.89 -35.43 4.23
C GLU A 248 33.81 -34.61 4.93
N GLY A 249 34.19 -33.78 5.91
CA GLY A 249 33.26 -32.88 6.59
C GLY A 249 32.64 -31.83 5.67
N ILE A 250 33.39 -31.28 4.71
CA ILE A 250 32.85 -30.38 3.68
C ILE A 250 31.88 -31.13 2.76
N LYS A 251 32.26 -32.32 2.29
CA LYS A 251 31.44 -33.13 1.38
C LYS A 251 30.09 -33.52 1.99
N GLU A 252 30.07 -33.87 3.28
CA GLU A 252 28.83 -34.17 4.01
C GLU A 252 27.95 -32.91 4.19
N ARG A 253 28.55 -31.73 4.41
CA ARG A 253 27.80 -30.47 4.48
C ARG A 253 27.21 -30.08 3.12
N ASP A 254 27.99 -30.12 2.04
CA ASP A 254 27.50 -29.82 0.69
C ASP A 254 26.30 -30.71 0.32
N LYS A 255 26.37 -32.00 0.67
CA LYS A 255 25.29 -32.96 0.42
C LYS A 255 24.05 -32.68 1.27
N TRP A 256 24.21 -32.17 2.48
CA TRP A 256 23.10 -31.78 3.35
C TRP A 256 22.45 -30.48 2.87
N ASP A 257 23.25 -29.48 2.47
CA ASP A 257 22.79 -28.22 1.90
C ASP A 257 22.01 -28.45 0.60
N GLU A 258 22.49 -29.35 -0.28
CA GLU A 258 21.78 -29.72 -1.51
C GLU A 258 20.40 -30.34 -1.23
N LYS A 259 20.28 -31.17 -0.19
CA LYS A 259 18.99 -31.76 0.22
C LYS A 259 18.05 -30.74 0.80
N ASN A 260 18.53 -29.87 1.69
CA ASN A 260 17.72 -28.81 2.29
C ASN A 260 17.25 -27.80 1.26
N MET A 261 18.11 -27.47 0.27
CA MET A 261 17.73 -26.58 -0.81
C MET A 261 16.64 -27.19 -1.71
N LYS A 262 16.66 -28.51 -1.94
CA LYS A 262 15.57 -29.21 -2.64
C LYS A 262 14.25 -29.15 -1.87
N ILE A 263 14.29 -29.36 -0.55
CA ILE A 263 13.11 -29.26 0.31
C ILE A 263 12.58 -27.83 0.35
N ALA A 264 13.46 -26.85 0.54
CA ALA A 264 13.10 -25.43 0.57
C ALA A 264 12.47 -24.99 -0.76
N ASN A 265 13.00 -25.42 -1.91
CA ASN A 265 12.43 -25.09 -3.22
C ASN A 265 11.06 -25.76 -3.45
N MET A 266 10.88 -26.99 -2.96
CA MET A 266 9.58 -27.67 -3.00
C MET A 266 8.54 -26.93 -2.14
N LEU A 267 8.91 -26.55 -0.92
CA LEU A 267 8.06 -25.75 -0.02
C LEU A 267 7.77 -24.37 -0.59
N ASP A 268 8.76 -23.71 -1.19
CA ASP A 268 8.61 -22.41 -1.84
C ASP A 268 7.56 -22.48 -2.95
N LYS A 269 7.65 -23.46 -3.85
CA LYS A 269 6.67 -23.64 -4.93
C LYS A 269 5.24 -23.85 -4.40
N ILE A 270 5.09 -24.62 -3.32
CA ILE A 270 3.79 -24.81 -2.66
C ILE A 270 3.30 -23.49 -2.05
N PHE A 271 4.15 -22.79 -1.32
CA PHE A 271 3.81 -21.52 -0.68
C PHE A 271 3.42 -20.45 -1.71
N VAL A 272 4.19 -20.32 -2.79
CA VAL A 272 3.92 -19.42 -3.91
C VAL A 272 2.56 -19.73 -4.54
N SER A 273 2.29 -21.01 -4.79
CA SER A 273 1.02 -21.43 -5.38
C SER A 273 -0.16 -21.07 -4.48
N ILE A 274 -0.07 -21.35 -3.18
CA ILE A 274 -1.10 -21.01 -2.20
C ILE A 274 -1.27 -19.49 -2.10
N TYR A 275 -0.17 -18.75 -1.96
CA TYR A 275 -0.17 -17.29 -1.86
C TYR A 275 -0.79 -16.63 -3.08
N THR A 276 -0.45 -17.10 -4.28
CA THR A 276 -0.99 -16.57 -5.54
C THR A 276 -2.49 -16.83 -5.65
N VAL A 277 -2.96 -18.04 -5.31
CA VAL A 277 -4.39 -18.37 -5.32
C VAL A 277 -5.16 -17.54 -4.29
N LEU A 278 -4.64 -17.40 -3.07
CA LEU A 278 -5.26 -16.58 -2.04
C LEU A 278 -5.33 -15.10 -2.44
N THR A 279 -4.25 -14.57 -3.03
CA THR A 279 -4.20 -13.19 -3.50
C THR A 279 -5.21 -12.95 -4.62
N VAL A 280 -5.24 -13.81 -5.64
CA VAL A 280 -6.22 -13.70 -6.74
C VAL A 280 -7.65 -13.82 -6.22
N GLY A 281 -7.92 -14.81 -5.34
CA GLY A 281 -9.25 -14.98 -4.73
C GLY A 281 -9.69 -13.75 -3.93
N TYR A 282 -8.76 -13.13 -3.20
CA TYR A 282 -9.01 -11.88 -2.48
C TYR A 282 -9.33 -10.72 -3.43
N PHE A 283 -8.55 -10.51 -4.50
CA PHE A 283 -8.85 -9.47 -5.50
C PHE A 283 -10.22 -9.67 -6.15
N CYS A 284 -10.59 -10.91 -6.49
CA CYS A 284 -11.92 -11.24 -7.00
C CYS A 284 -13.03 -10.94 -5.98
N ALA A 285 -12.84 -11.31 -4.71
CA ALA A 285 -13.80 -11.02 -3.64
C ALA A 285 -13.99 -9.51 -3.43
N MET A 286 -12.88 -8.75 -3.41
CA MET A 286 -12.93 -7.29 -3.28
C MET A 286 -13.66 -6.62 -4.44
N LEU A 287 -13.42 -7.05 -5.68
CA LEU A 287 -14.19 -6.60 -6.84
C LEU A 287 -15.68 -6.93 -6.69
N GLY A 288 -16.00 -8.14 -6.22
CA GLY A 288 -17.38 -8.53 -5.93
C GLY A 288 -18.06 -7.65 -4.88
N VAL A 289 -17.35 -7.27 -3.82
CA VAL A 289 -17.89 -6.38 -2.78
C VAL A 289 -18.10 -4.96 -3.33
N MET A 290 -17.13 -4.41 -4.07
CA MET A 290 -17.24 -3.06 -4.66
C MET A 290 -18.41 -2.93 -5.65
N VAL A 291 -18.78 -4.01 -6.34
CA VAL A 291 -19.91 -4.01 -7.29
C VAL A 291 -21.26 -4.21 -6.59
N ASN A 292 -21.31 -5.08 -5.58
CA ASN A 292 -22.58 -5.54 -5.01
C ASN A 292 -23.03 -4.80 -3.75
N HIS A 293 -22.11 -4.20 -2.98
CA HIS A 293 -22.46 -3.49 -1.75
C HIS A 293 -22.53 -1.99 -1.99
N LYS A 294 -23.62 -1.37 -1.52
CA LYS A 294 -23.75 0.08 -1.37
C LYS A 294 -23.93 0.38 0.11
N CYS A 295 -23.10 1.28 0.67
CA CYS A 295 -23.33 1.83 2.00
C CYS A 295 -24.55 2.76 1.93
N GLN A 296 -25.42 2.76 2.94
CA GLN A 296 -26.53 3.72 3.01
C GLN A 296 -26.23 4.76 4.08
N MET A 297 -26.19 6.03 3.67
CA MET A 297 -26.12 7.15 4.59
C MET A 297 -27.53 7.62 4.94
N ASN A 298 -27.80 7.79 6.24
CA ASN A 298 -29.02 8.45 6.70
C ASN A 298 -28.73 9.92 6.91
N TYR A 299 -29.09 10.75 5.93
CA TYR A 299 -28.89 12.21 5.94
C TYR A 299 -29.80 12.97 6.93
N TYR A 300 -30.56 12.28 7.78
CA TYR A 300 -31.65 12.83 8.60
C TYR A 300 -31.52 12.60 10.11
N ASN A 301 -30.30 12.42 10.63
CA ASN A 301 -30.06 12.29 12.09
C ASN A 301 -29.34 13.51 12.66
#